data_AF-D7EJX6-F1
#
_entry.id   AF-D7EJX6-F1
#
_cell.length_a   1.000
_cell.length_b   1.000
_cell.length_c   1.000
_cell.angle_alpha   90.00
_cell.angle_beta   90.00
_cell.angle_gamma   90.00
#
_symmetry.space_group_name_H-M   'P 1'
#
loop_
_entity.id
_entity.type
_entity.pdbx_description
1 polymer ?
#
loop_
_entity_poly.entity_id
_entity_poly.type
_entity_poly.pdbx_seq_one_letter_code
_entity_poly.pdbx_strand_id
1 'polypeptide(L)'
;MYFKDCSHFLDRMTEEEQITMDFVEILRILLDVLSCVLKWITLLEADECRIPFVIEAFMEIKEIIDSKFEHPQCSNYTKNILDSLESRKEYTIKDIHKAAHLLNPRSKGNLLTAEESVDAMRFISELATAILPADECQNVAPELALYRTSTGLFHKEFVWNSLKSQSNG
;
A
#
# COMPACT_ATOMS: atom_id res chain seq x y z
N MET A 1 8.10 20.14 -3.07
CA MET A 1 8.17 21.62 -2.86
C MET A 1 6.85 22.32 -3.20
N TYR A 2 6.09 21.87 -4.21
CA TYR A 2 4.88 22.56 -4.68
C TYR A 2 3.64 22.57 -3.75
N PHE A 3 3.46 21.62 -2.82
CA PHE A 3 2.22 21.52 -2.04
C PHE A 3 2.17 22.35 -0.74
N LYS A 4 3.32 22.73 -0.15
CA LYS A 4 3.33 23.55 1.08
C LYS A 4 2.76 24.95 0.83
N ASP A 5 2.93 25.48 -0.37
CA ASP A 5 2.42 26.79 -0.77
C ASP A 5 0.89 26.79 -0.97
N CYS A 6 0.29 25.63 -1.24
CA CYS A 6 -1.16 25.50 -1.41
C CYS A 6 -1.94 25.65 -0.09
N SER A 7 -1.38 25.23 1.06
CA SER A 7 -2.07 25.35 2.35
C SER A 7 -2.29 26.81 2.75
N HIS A 8 -1.24 27.64 2.62
CA HIS A 8 -1.34 29.09 2.89
C HIS A 8 -2.26 29.83 1.91
N PHE A 9 -2.38 29.33 0.68
CA PHE A 9 -3.30 29.88 -0.31
C PHE A 9 -4.77 29.63 0.07
N LEU A 10 -5.10 28.42 0.55
CA LEU A 10 -6.47 28.07 0.96
C LEU A 10 -6.93 28.87 2.18
N ASP A 11 -6.05 29.13 3.14
CA ASP A 11 -6.37 29.93 4.33
C ASP A 11 -6.71 31.39 3.97
N ARG A 12 -6.12 31.92 2.90
CA ARG A 12 -6.42 33.27 2.39
C ARG A 12 -7.73 33.34 1.61
N MET A 13 -8.14 32.25 0.94
CA MET A 13 -9.37 32.21 0.15
C MET A 13 -10.63 32.34 1.01
N THR A 14 -10.61 31.90 2.27
CA THR A 14 -11.74 32.07 3.20
C THR A 14 -11.94 33.51 3.66
N GLU A 15 -10.91 34.37 3.54
CA GLU A 15 -10.96 35.76 4.03
C GLU A 15 -11.39 36.76 2.95
N GLU A 16 -11.07 36.50 1.67
CA GLU A 16 -11.25 37.47 0.58
C GLU A 16 -12.48 37.20 -0.32
N GLU A 17 -13.01 35.97 -0.37
CA GLU A 17 -14.13 35.62 -1.24
C GLU A 17 -15.25 34.91 -0.47
N GLN A 18 -16.49 35.05 -0.93
CA GLN A 18 -17.73 34.48 -0.38
C GLN A 18 -17.80 32.95 -0.60
N ILE A 19 -16.66 32.28 -0.42
CA ILE A 19 -16.46 30.86 -0.59
C ILE A 19 -16.96 30.18 0.69
N THR A 20 -17.84 29.21 0.52
CA THR A 20 -18.38 28.47 1.66
C THR A 20 -17.25 27.67 2.32
N MET A 21 -17.24 27.64 3.65
CA MET A 21 -16.34 26.81 4.46
C MET A 21 -16.31 25.35 3.96
N ASP A 22 -17.45 24.85 3.48
CA ASP A 22 -17.61 23.54 2.85
C ASP A 22 -16.73 23.32 1.61
N PHE A 23 -16.56 24.34 0.76
CA PHE A 23 -15.72 24.22 -0.45
C PHE A 23 -14.23 24.15 -0.10
N VAL A 24 -13.78 24.95 0.86
CA VAL A 24 -12.38 24.95 1.30
C VAL A 24 -12.02 23.63 1.99
N GLU A 25 -12.95 23.06 2.76
CA GLU A 25 -12.74 21.75 3.38
C GLU A 25 -12.61 20.64 2.34
N ILE A 26 -13.47 20.64 1.32
CA ILE A 26 -13.35 19.69 0.19
C ILE A 26 -11.99 19.82 -0.50
N LEU A 27 -11.52 21.06 -0.75
CA LEU A 27 -10.21 21.29 -1.36
C LEU A 27 -9.06 20.76 -0.50
N ARG A 28 -9.10 20.95 0.82
CA ARG A 28 -8.09 20.42 1.74
C ARG A 28 -8.03 18.90 1.67
N ILE A 29 -9.18 18.24 1.73
CA ILE A 29 -9.23 16.77 1.65
C ILE A 29 -8.68 16.27 0.31
N LEU A 30 -9.04 16.91 -0.80
CA LEU A 30 -8.49 16.56 -2.11
C LEU A 30 -6.97 16.76 -2.19
N LEU A 31 -6.44 17.85 -1.62
CA LEU A 31 -5.00 18.08 -1.56
C LEU A 31 -4.28 16.99 -0.76
N ASP A 32 -4.87 16.53 0.34
CA ASP A 32 -4.30 15.44 1.14
C ASP A 32 -4.25 14.12 0.37
N VAL A 33 -5.35 13.76 -0.28
CA VAL A 33 -5.42 12.55 -1.12
C VAL A 33 -4.41 12.64 -2.26
N LEU A 34 -4.35 13.76 -2.98
CA LEU A 34 -3.40 13.97 -4.07
C LEU A 34 -1.95 13.96 -3.59
N SER A 35 -1.67 14.51 -2.40
CA SER A 35 -0.34 14.49 -1.81
C SER A 35 0.11 13.07 -1.47
N CYS A 36 -0.79 12.24 -0.94
CA CYS A 36 -0.50 10.82 -0.68
C CYS A 36 -0.29 10.04 -1.98
N VAL A 37 -1.14 10.26 -2.99
CA VAL A 37 -0.96 9.66 -4.31
C VAL A 37 0.38 10.04 -4.91
N LEU A 38 0.77 11.31 -4.85
CA LEU A 38 2.07 11.77 -5.37
C LEU A 38 3.25 11.14 -4.61
N LYS A 39 3.16 11.04 -3.27
CA LYS A 39 4.15 10.33 -2.46
C LYS A 39 4.33 8.90 -2.98
N TRP A 40 3.24 8.17 -3.20
CA TRP A 40 3.30 6.78 -3.65
C TRP A 40 3.77 6.62 -5.09
N ILE A 41 3.37 7.50 -6.01
CA ILE A 41 3.92 7.53 -7.38
C ILE A 41 5.43 7.70 -7.32
N THR A 42 5.91 8.71 -6.59
CA THR A 42 7.35 9.01 -6.45
C THR A 42 8.12 7.81 -5.88
N LEU A 43 7.53 7.12 -4.89
CA LEU A 43 8.16 5.96 -4.26
C LEU A 43 8.16 4.74 -5.17
N LEU A 44 7.04 4.44 -5.84
CA LEU A 44 6.89 3.25 -6.68
C LEU A 44 7.62 3.37 -8.03
N GLU A 45 7.85 4.58 -8.53
CA GLU A 45 8.61 4.85 -9.75
C GLU A 45 10.11 5.01 -9.52
N ALA A 46 10.60 4.86 -8.28
CA ALA A 46 12.03 4.85 -8.00
C ALA A 46 12.73 3.62 -8.62
N ASP A 47 14.05 3.71 -8.86
CA ASP A 47 14.87 2.65 -9.47
C ASP A 47 15.10 1.41 -8.58
N GLU A 48 14.25 1.19 -7.57
CA GLU A 48 14.36 0.13 -6.58
C GLU A 48 13.20 -0.85 -6.66
N CYS A 49 13.38 -2.08 -6.14
CA CYS A 49 12.29 -3.05 -6.09
C CYS A 49 11.23 -2.63 -5.05
N ARG A 50 10.13 -2.04 -5.53
CA ARG A 50 9.04 -1.51 -4.70
C ARG A 50 7.69 -2.21 -4.88
N ILE A 51 7.66 -3.32 -5.63
CA ILE A 51 6.46 -4.16 -5.86
C ILE A 51 5.73 -4.54 -4.55
N PRO A 52 6.42 -4.90 -3.43
CA PRO A 52 5.72 -5.24 -2.18
C PRO A 52 4.87 -4.12 -1.58
N PHE A 53 5.15 -2.86 -1.93
CA PHE A 53 4.50 -1.70 -1.33
C PHE A 53 3.26 -1.23 -2.08
N VAL A 54 2.91 -1.85 -3.23
CA VAL A 54 1.71 -1.49 -4.00
C VAL A 54 0.44 -1.66 -3.17
N ILE A 55 0.36 -2.70 -2.33
CA ILE A 55 -0.78 -2.93 -1.44
C ILE A 55 -0.85 -1.85 -0.35
N GLU A 56 0.29 -1.50 0.24
CA GLU A 56 0.40 -0.43 1.25
C GLU A 56 -0.04 0.91 0.68
N ALA A 57 0.29 1.20 -0.59
CA ALA A 57 -0.14 2.40 -1.27
C ALA A 57 -1.67 2.55 -1.33
N PHE A 58 -2.37 1.51 -1.77
CA PHE A 58 -3.84 1.54 -1.81
C PHE A 58 -4.45 1.65 -0.42
N MET A 59 -3.87 0.99 0.58
CA MET A 59 -4.38 1.04 1.96
C MET A 59 -4.20 2.43 2.59
N GLU A 60 -3.03 3.06 2.45
CA GLU A 60 -2.78 4.39 3.00
C GLU A 60 -3.67 5.46 2.33
N ILE A 61 -3.85 5.40 1.01
CA ILE A 61 -4.75 6.32 0.29
C ILE A 61 -6.19 6.16 0.80
N LYS A 62 -6.64 4.90 0.99
CA LYS A 62 -7.97 4.61 1.52
C LYS A 62 -8.15 5.16 2.93
N GLU A 63 -7.17 4.99 3.82
CA GLU A 63 -7.21 5.51 5.19
C GLU A 63 -7.33 7.04 5.24
N ILE A 64 -6.65 7.76 4.34
CA ILE A 64 -6.77 9.23 4.24
C ILE A 64 -8.17 9.63 3.82
N ILE A 65 -8.77 8.91 2.87
CA ILE A 65 -10.14 9.18 2.42
C ILE A 65 -11.12 8.87 3.57
N ASP A 66 -11.04 7.70 4.18
CA ASP A 66 -11.95 7.29 5.25
C ASP A 66 -11.87 8.21 6.47
N SER A 67 -10.68 8.69 6.83
CA SER A 67 -10.48 9.54 8.03
C SER A 67 -10.87 11.01 7.84
N LYS A 68 -10.89 11.52 6.60
CA LYS A 68 -11.10 12.96 6.35
C LYS A 68 -12.47 13.30 5.77
N PHE A 69 -13.25 12.32 5.34
CA PHE A 69 -14.57 12.52 4.75
C PHE A 69 -15.73 12.22 5.72
N GLU A 70 -15.75 12.83 6.91
CA GLU A 70 -16.89 12.70 7.84
C GLU A 70 -18.04 13.69 7.55
N HIS A 71 -17.89 14.60 6.58
CA HIS A 71 -18.88 15.65 6.33
C HIS A 71 -20.08 15.14 5.49
N PRO A 72 -21.35 15.31 5.92
CA PRO A 72 -22.53 14.77 5.24
C PRO A 72 -22.70 15.20 3.78
N GLN A 73 -22.33 16.44 3.45
CA GLN A 73 -22.43 16.98 2.09
C GLN A 73 -21.36 16.40 1.15
N CYS A 74 -20.30 15.80 1.69
CA CYS A 74 -19.20 15.23 0.90
C CYS A 74 -19.44 13.77 0.55
N SER A 75 -20.45 13.12 1.15
CA SER A 75 -20.73 11.68 1.04
C SER A 75 -20.75 11.14 -0.40
N ASN A 76 -21.37 11.85 -1.35
CA ASN A 76 -21.39 11.44 -2.76
C ASN A 76 -20.00 11.51 -3.41
N TYR A 77 -19.21 12.55 -3.10
CA TYR A 77 -17.85 12.68 -3.62
C TYR A 77 -16.92 11.62 -3.03
N THR A 78 -17.01 11.39 -1.72
CA THR A 78 -16.28 10.34 -1.01
C THR A 78 -16.54 8.99 -1.64
N LYS A 79 -17.82 8.65 -1.86
CA LYS A 79 -18.21 7.40 -2.49
C LYS A 79 -17.59 7.25 -3.88
N ASN A 80 -17.69 8.27 -4.73
CA ASN A 80 -17.12 8.21 -6.08
C ASN A 80 -15.59 8.03 -6.07
N ILE A 81 -14.89 8.66 -5.13
CA ILE A 81 -13.44 8.53 -4.97
C ILE A 81 -13.08 7.13 -4.48
N LEU A 82 -13.80 6.59 -3.49
CA LEU A 82 -13.61 5.24 -2.97
C LEU A 82 -13.90 4.17 -4.05
N ASP A 83 -15.00 4.33 -4.79
CA ASP A 83 -15.36 3.43 -5.90
C ASP A 83 -14.26 3.43 -6.99
N SER A 84 -13.71 4.62 -7.29
CA SER A 84 -12.59 4.77 -8.23
C SER A 84 -11.30 4.13 -7.70
N LEU A 85 -11.03 4.25 -6.40
CA LEU A 85 -9.88 3.65 -5.75
C LEU A 85 -9.97 2.12 -5.78
N GLU A 86 -11.13 1.56 -5.41
CA GLU A 86 -11.34 0.11 -5.40
C GLU A 86 -11.26 -0.47 -6.82
N SER A 87 -11.88 0.18 -7.81
CA SER A 87 -11.77 -0.25 -9.21
C SER A 87 -10.31 -0.27 -9.70
N ARG A 88 -9.52 0.75 -9.33
CA ARG A 88 -8.08 0.78 -9.65
C ARG A 88 -7.31 -0.31 -8.90
N LYS A 89 -7.65 -0.57 -7.64
CA LYS A 89 -7.04 -1.61 -6.82
C LYS A 89 -7.27 -2.99 -7.42
N GLU A 90 -8.51 -3.32 -7.79
CA GLU A 90 -8.87 -4.57 -8.47
C GLU A 90 -8.14 -4.73 -9.82
N TYR A 91 -8.03 -3.65 -10.58
CA TYR A 91 -7.30 -3.65 -11.85
C TYR A 91 -5.80 -3.86 -11.68
N THR A 92 -5.19 -3.22 -10.67
CA THR A 92 -3.73 -3.12 -10.50
C THR A 92 -3.16 -4.27 -9.69
N ILE A 93 -3.78 -4.64 -8.56
CA ILE A 93 -3.28 -5.69 -7.69
C ILE A 93 -3.45 -7.03 -8.40
N LYS A 94 -2.36 -7.80 -8.42
CA LYS A 94 -2.23 -9.12 -9.06
C LYS A 94 -1.46 -10.03 -8.10
N ASP A 95 -1.43 -11.31 -8.40
CA ASP A 95 -0.82 -12.30 -7.51
C ASP A 95 0.68 -12.03 -7.27
N ILE A 96 1.40 -11.44 -8.23
CA ILE A 96 2.77 -10.98 -8.03
C ILE A 96 2.89 -9.92 -6.91
N HIS A 97 1.93 -9.00 -6.82
CA HIS A 97 1.91 -7.97 -5.77
C HIS A 97 1.62 -8.60 -4.40
N LYS A 98 0.66 -9.52 -4.34
CA LYS A 98 0.31 -10.26 -3.11
C LYS A 98 1.47 -11.13 -2.65
N ALA A 99 2.11 -11.86 -3.56
CA ALA A 99 3.28 -12.68 -3.29
C ALA A 99 4.47 -11.84 -2.82
N ALA A 100 4.78 -10.73 -3.49
CA ALA A 100 5.84 -9.82 -3.09
C ALA A 100 5.58 -9.23 -1.70
N HIS A 101 4.34 -8.84 -1.41
CA HIS A 101 3.95 -8.36 -0.09
C HIS A 101 3.98 -9.46 0.99
N LEU A 102 3.65 -10.70 0.64
CA LEU A 102 3.77 -11.86 1.53
C LEU A 102 5.24 -12.17 1.87
N LEU A 103 6.12 -12.13 0.86
CA LEU A 103 7.56 -12.39 0.99
C LEU A 103 8.36 -11.24 1.59
N ASN A 104 7.79 -10.02 1.66
CA ASN A 104 8.45 -8.89 2.28
C ASN A 104 8.57 -9.12 3.79
N PRO A 105 9.79 -9.12 4.37
CA PRO A 105 9.99 -9.32 5.80
C PRO A 105 9.33 -8.29 6.71
N ARG A 106 9.07 -7.07 6.20
CA ARG A 106 8.45 -5.97 6.96
C ARG A 106 6.95 -6.17 7.10
N SER A 107 6.27 -6.50 6.02
CA SER A 107 4.81 -6.66 6.02
C SER A 107 4.38 -8.09 6.30
N LYS A 108 5.10 -9.09 5.80
CA LYS A 108 4.77 -10.52 5.90
C LYS A 108 3.33 -10.84 5.45
N GLY A 109 2.79 -10.03 4.53
CA GLY A 109 1.40 -10.14 4.08
C GLY A 109 0.36 -9.71 5.12
N ASN A 110 0.70 -8.82 6.06
CA ASN A 110 -0.22 -8.36 7.12
C ASN A 110 -1.47 -7.63 6.61
N LEU A 111 -1.44 -7.10 5.38
CA LEU A 111 -2.58 -6.44 4.72
C LEU A 111 -3.36 -7.39 3.78
N LEU A 112 -2.97 -8.66 3.69
CA LEU A 112 -3.69 -9.65 2.90
C LEU A 112 -4.78 -10.33 3.74
N THR A 113 -5.92 -10.59 3.12
CA THR A 113 -6.89 -11.53 3.68
C THR A 113 -6.33 -12.95 3.74
N ALA A 114 -7.03 -13.84 4.45
CA ALA A 114 -6.65 -15.25 4.51
C ALA A 114 -6.68 -15.91 3.12
N GLU A 115 -7.70 -15.60 2.30
CA GLU A 115 -7.83 -16.09 0.94
C GLU A 115 -6.71 -15.58 0.04
N GLU A 116 -6.45 -14.27 0.05
CA GLU A 116 -5.34 -13.67 -0.71
C GLU A 116 -3.98 -14.21 -0.29
N SER A 117 -3.80 -14.53 0.99
CA SER A 117 -2.57 -15.16 1.49
C SER A 117 -2.38 -16.56 0.90
N VAL A 118 -3.45 -17.36 0.82
CA VAL A 118 -3.43 -18.70 0.22
C VAL A 118 -3.14 -18.61 -1.28
N ASP A 119 -3.82 -17.70 -1.99
CA ASP A 119 -3.59 -17.47 -3.41
C ASP A 119 -2.15 -17.02 -3.70
N ALA A 120 -1.60 -16.13 -2.87
CA ALA A 120 -0.21 -15.69 -2.97
C ALA A 120 0.77 -16.86 -2.77
N MET A 121 0.53 -17.73 -1.78
CA MET A 121 1.36 -18.92 -1.55
C MET A 121 1.27 -19.92 -2.71
N ARG A 122 0.08 -20.10 -3.30
CA ARG A 122 -0.12 -20.91 -4.50
C ARG A 122 0.70 -20.34 -5.66
N PHE A 123 0.56 -19.04 -5.93
CA PHE A 123 1.28 -18.35 -6.99
C PHE A 123 2.82 -18.48 -6.84
N ILE A 124 3.36 -18.34 -5.62
CA ILE A 124 4.80 -18.53 -5.38
C ILE A 124 5.22 -19.96 -5.70
N SER A 125 4.42 -20.95 -5.32
CA SER A 125 4.73 -22.37 -5.58
C SER A 125 4.67 -22.71 -7.07
N GLU A 126 3.68 -22.18 -7.78
CA GLU A 126 3.54 -22.32 -9.24
C GLU A 126 4.71 -21.66 -9.98
N LEU A 127 5.07 -20.44 -9.58
CA LEU A 127 6.21 -19.72 -10.14
C LEU A 127 7.53 -20.47 -9.88
N ALA A 128 7.72 -20.99 -8.67
CA ALA A 128 8.90 -21.81 -8.34
C ALA A 128 8.99 -23.06 -9.22
N THR A 129 7.87 -23.76 -9.44
CA THR A 129 7.82 -24.92 -10.34
C THR A 129 8.22 -24.56 -11.77
N ALA A 130 7.90 -23.35 -12.21
CA ALA A 130 8.21 -22.88 -13.56
C ALA A 130 9.67 -22.45 -13.76
N ILE A 131 10.38 -22.03 -12.70
CA ILE A 131 11.71 -21.41 -12.81
C ILE A 131 12.84 -22.15 -12.10
N LEU A 132 12.53 -23.04 -11.14
CA LEU A 132 13.51 -23.77 -10.34
C LEU A 132 13.60 -25.25 -10.75
N PRO A 133 14.74 -25.92 -10.49
CA PRO A 133 14.85 -27.37 -10.55
C PRO A 133 13.82 -28.08 -9.64
N ALA A 134 13.42 -29.29 -10.03
CA ALA A 134 12.36 -30.05 -9.36
C ALA A 134 12.69 -30.37 -7.88
N ASP A 135 13.95 -30.58 -7.56
CA ASP A 135 14.46 -30.85 -6.21
C ASP A 135 14.41 -29.61 -5.30
N GLU A 136 14.60 -28.41 -5.85
CA GLU A 136 14.45 -27.16 -5.10
C GLU A 136 12.98 -26.79 -4.88
N CYS A 137 12.13 -27.07 -5.88
CA CYS A 137 10.70 -26.74 -5.82
C CYS A 137 9.97 -27.43 -4.65
N GLN A 138 10.37 -28.65 -4.28
CA GLN A 138 9.72 -29.41 -3.19
C GLN A 138 9.84 -28.72 -1.83
N ASN A 139 10.86 -27.88 -1.65
CA ASN A 139 11.13 -27.20 -0.37
C ASN A 139 10.42 -25.85 -0.24
N VAL A 140 9.90 -25.28 -1.33
CA VAL A 140 9.31 -23.94 -1.33
C VAL A 140 8.08 -23.84 -0.42
N ALA A 141 7.11 -24.75 -0.54
CA ALA A 141 5.91 -24.70 0.28
C ALA A 141 6.19 -24.91 1.79
N PRO A 142 7.03 -25.90 2.21
CA PRO A 142 7.47 -26.02 3.59
C PRO A 142 8.19 -24.77 4.13
N GLU A 143 9.14 -24.20 3.37
CA GLU A 143 9.89 -23.01 3.80
C GLU A 143 8.98 -21.77 3.92
N LEU A 144 8.02 -21.61 3.01
CA LEU A 144 7.01 -20.55 3.11
C LEU A 144 6.16 -20.69 4.38
N ALA A 145 5.79 -21.91 4.76
CA ALA A 145 5.05 -22.16 5.99
C ALA A 145 5.88 -21.81 7.25
N LEU A 146 7.17 -22.16 7.27
CA LEU A 146 8.08 -21.79 8.35
C LEU A 146 8.26 -20.27 8.44
N TYR A 147 8.46 -19.61 7.30
CA TYR A 147 8.57 -18.16 7.18
C TYR A 147 7.32 -17.46 7.74
N ARG A 148 6.13 -17.90 7.32
CA ARG A 148 4.83 -17.34 7.73
C ARG A 148 4.58 -17.50 9.22
N THR A 149 4.91 -18.67 9.76
CA THR A 149 4.70 -18.96 11.18
C THR A 149 5.82 -18.41 12.07
N SER A 150 6.86 -17.79 11.49
CA SER A 150 8.05 -17.33 12.20
C SER A 150 8.66 -18.45 13.07
N THR A 151 8.69 -19.66 12.52
CA THR A 151 9.25 -20.86 13.16
C THR A 151 10.54 -21.31 12.45
N GLY A 152 11.21 -22.32 12.99
CA GLY A 152 12.48 -22.80 12.45
C GLY A 152 13.56 -21.72 12.46
N LEU A 153 14.25 -21.53 11.32
CA LEU A 153 15.27 -20.50 11.14
C LEU A 153 14.69 -19.08 11.32
N PHE A 154 13.48 -18.84 10.82
CA PHE A 154 12.81 -17.54 10.82
C PHE A 154 12.39 -17.04 12.21
N HIS A 155 12.43 -17.90 13.24
CA HIS A 155 12.26 -17.48 14.63
C HIS A 155 13.49 -16.74 15.17
N LYS A 156 14.67 -16.91 14.55
CA LYS A 156 15.93 -16.41 15.08
C LYS A 156 16.13 -14.95 14.70
N GLU A 157 16.33 -14.09 15.72
CA GLU A 157 16.47 -12.65 15.53
C GLU A 157 17.62 -12.26 14.58
N PHE A 158 18.73 -13.03 14.58
CA PHE A 158 19.88 -12.74 13.72
C PHE A 158 19.55 -12.77 12.22
N VAL A 159 18.55 -13.55 11.81
CA VAL A 159 18.09 -13.64 10.42
C VAL A 159 17.53 -12.30 9.94
N TRP A 160 16.98 -11.50 10.86
CA TRP A 160 16.32 -10.24 10.58
C TRP A 160 17.19 -9.01 10.86
N ASN A 161 18.37 -9.18 11.45
CA ASN A 161 19.22 -8.05 11.84
C ASN A 161 19.71 -7.22 10.63
N SER A 162 19.82 -7.81 9.45
CA SER A 162 20.13 -7.11 8.20
C SER A 162 19.04 -6.14 7.74
N LEU A 163 17.80 -6.31 8.20
CA LEU A 163 16.68 -5.43 7.86
C LEU A 163 16.65 -4.17 8.73
N LYS A 164 17.20 -4.26 9.95
CA LYS A 164 17.26 -3.15 10.91
C LYS A 164 18.25 -2.07 10.48
N SER A 165 19.25 -2.39 9.66
CA SER A 165 20.19 -1.41 9.10
C SER A 165 19.66 -0.67 7.87
N GLN A 166 18.57 -1.16 7.26
CA GLN A 166 17.96 -0.59 6.05
C GLN A 166 16.71 0.26 6.33
N SER A 167 16.41 0.60 7.59
CA SER A 167 15.25 1.43 7.98
C SER A 167 15.54 2.94 8.04
N ASN A 168 16.74 3.37 7.64
CA ASN A 168 17.18 4.78 7.68
C ASN A 168 17.31 5.43 6.29
N GLY A 169 16.63 4.90 5.27
CA GLY A 169 16.61 5.42 3.90
C GLY A 169 15.24 5.88 3.48
#